data_AF-A0A8C4ZWR6-F1
#
_entry.id   AF-A0A8C4ZWR6-F1
#
_cell.length_a   1.000
_cell.length_b   1.000
_cell.length_c   1.000
_cell.angle_alpha   90.00
_cell.angle_beta   90.00
_cell.angle_gamma   90.00
#
_symmetry.space_group_name_H-M   'P 1'
#
loop_
_entity.id
_entity.type
_entity.pdbx_description
1 polymer ?
#
loop_
_entity_poly.entity_id
_entity_poly.type
_entity_poly.pdbx_seq_one_letter_code
_entity_poly.pdbx_strand_id
1 'polypeptide(L)'
;LSHSPPSPLSPPLPPSLYPSPSVEACLQPFQLSQSRLVDVSHWLRRDLSRGLGKHSHSRAAVKMLPTFVRATPDGTERGDFLALDLGGTNFRVLHVSVGHEEQRVVTMDSQICEIPQDIMLGTGEKVGVCVCVCVCVCVCVCVCVRVRVCV
;
A
#
# COMPACT_ATOMS: atom_id res chain seq x y z
N LEU A 1 19.95 -27.11 13.86
CA LEU A 1 18.53 -27.50 13.71
C LEU A 1 17.72 -26.95 14.89
N SER A 2 17.35 -25.67 14.87
CA SER A 2 16.13 -25.24 15.54
C SER A 2 15.04 -25.29 14.48
N HIS A 3 14.56 -26.50 14.16
CA HIS A 3 13.31 -26.62 13.45
C HIS A 3 12.30 -25.84 14.28
N SER A 4 11.68 -24.81 13.71
CA SER A 4 10.37 -24.41 14.19
C SER A 4 9.57 -25.71 14.25
N PRO A 5 9.02 -26.10 15.41
CA PRO A 5 8.30 -27.35 15.50
C PRO A 5 7.27 -27.34 14.37
N PRO A 6 7.15 -28.43 13.59
CA PRO A 6 6.05 -28.53 12.66
C PRO A 6 4.79 -28.21 13.46
N SER A 7 3.90 -27.40 12.89
CA SER A 7 2.55 -27.21 13.42
C SER A 7 2.08 -28.59 13.90
N PRO A 8 1.58 -28.75 15.14
CA PRO A 8 1.41 -30.07 15.79
C PRO A 8 0.47 -31.06 15.06
N LEU A 9 0.01 -30.70 13.87
CA LEU A 9 -0.91 -31.42 12.99
C LEU A 9 -0.30 -31.82 11.63
N SER A 10 0.94 -31.46 11.31
CA SER A 10 1.55 -31.78 10.02
C SER A 10 2.27 -33.14 10.07
N PRO A 11 1.90 -34.13 9.23
CA PRO A 11 2.63 -35.39 9.15
C PRO A 11 4.07 -35.16 8.64
N PRO A 12 5.04 -35.99 9.05
CA PRO A 12 6.41 -35.91 8.54
C PRO A 12 6.43 -36.13 7.03
N LEU A 13 7.26 -35.34 6.33
CA LEU A 13 7.42 -35.45 4.89
C LEU A 13 8.00 -36.83 4.51
N PRO A 14 7.54 -37.45 3.41
CA PRO A 14 8.15 -38.67 2.91
C PRO A 14 9.62 -38.44 2.52
N PRO A 15 10.49 -39.47 2.61
CA PRO A 15 11.93 -39.38 2.35
C PRO A 15 12.33 -38.75 1.02
N SER A 16 11.48 -38.88 -0.01
CA SER A 16 11.67 -38.34 -1.36
C SER A 16 11.42 -36.84 -1.48
N LEU A 17 10.81 -36.21 -0.48
CA LEU A 17 10.47 -34.78 -0.48
C LEU A 17 11.38 -33.94 0.42
N TYR A 18 12.37 -34.54 1.09
CA TYR A 18 13.38 -33.76 1.80
C TYR A 18 14.26 -33.02 0.79
N PRO A 19 14.55 -31.73 1.03
CA PRO A 19 15.47 -30.97 0.19
C PRO A 19 16.81 -31.68 0.10
N SER A 20 17.42 -31.69 -1.08
CA SER A 20 18.80 -32.18 -1.20
C SER A 20 19.74 -31.32 -0.35
N PRO A 21 20.91 -31.84 0.08
CA PRO A 21 21.87 -31.07 0.87
C PRO A 21 22.25 -29.72 0.23
N SER A 22 22.31 -29.68 -1.11
CA SER A 22 22.57 -28.45 -1.87
C SER A 22 21.44 -27.43 -1.75
N VAL A 23 20.18 -27.89 -1.73
CA VAL A 23 19.01 -27.02 -1.52
C VAL A 23 18.97 -26.51 -0.09
N GLU A 24 19.19 -27.38 0.90
CA GLU A 24 19.23 -26.97 2.31
C GLU A 24 20.32 -25.91 2.55
N ALA A 25 21.53 -26.11 2.02
CA ALA A 25 22.62 -25.14 2.11
C ALA A 25 22.26 -23.78 1.47
N CYS A 26 21.49 -23.78 0.37
CA CYS A 26 21.01 -22.56 -0.28
C CYS A 26 19.94 -21.83 0.55
N LEU A 27 19.10 -22.57 1.28
CA LEU A 27 18.02 -22.01 2.11
C LEU A 27 18.48 -21.57 3.49
N GLN A 28 19.57 -22.15 4.02
CA GLN A 28 20.10 -21.85 5.36
C GLN A 28 20.25 -20.34 5.65
N PRO A 29 20.81 -19.49 4.75
CA PRO A 29 20.93 -18.05 4.99
C PRO A 29 19.59 -17.30 5.15
N PHE A 30 18.49 -17.87 4.66
CA PHE A 30 17.13 -17.30 4.77
C PHE A 30 16.40 -17.74 6.05
N GLN A 31 16.94 -18.72 6.79
CA GLN A 31 16.41 -19.15 8.08
C GLN A 31 16.87 -18.18 9.17
N LEU A 32 16.03 -17.18 9.47
CA LEU A 32 16.29 -16.22 10.54
C LEU A 32 15.88 -16.79 11.90
N SER A 33 16.81 -16.82 12.85
CA SER A 33 16.49 -17.16 14.24
C SER A 33 15.68 -16.05 14.92
N GLN A 34 14.98 -16.41 16.00
CA GLN A 34 14.27 -15.42 16.83
C GLN A 34 15.19 -14.30 17.33
N SER A 35 16.42 -14.63 17.74
CA SER A 35 17.40 -13.62 18.17
C SER A 35 17.77 -12.65 17.05
N ARG A 36 17.91 -13.14 15.81
CA ARG A 36 18.16 -12.29 14.63
C ARG A 36 16.99 -11.36 14.34
N LEU A 37 15.76 -11.83 14.46
CA LEU A 37 14.57 -10.98 14.30
C LEU A 37 14.49 -9.88 15.36
N VAL A 38 14.87 -10.19 16.61
CA VAL A 38 14.98 -9.20 17.69
C VAL A 38 16.05 -8.15 17.37
N ASP A 39 17.23 -8.57 16.89
CA ASP A 39 18.28 -7.64 16.46
C ASP A 39 17.80 -6.70 15.32
N VAL A 40 17.12 -7.27 14.32
CA VAL A 40 16.55 -6.51 13.19
C VAL A 40 15.53 -5.48 13.69
N SER A 41 14.66 -5.86 14.63
CA SER A 41 13.70 -4.94 15.26
C SER A 41 14.41 -3.79 15.99
N HIS A 42 15.47 -4.08 16.75
CA HIS A 42 16.26 -3.06 17.43
C HIS A 42 16.93 -2.09 16.44
N TRP A 43 17.49 -2.60 15.34
CA TRP A 43 18.09 -1.77 14.31
C TRP A 43 17.06 -0.88 13.61
N LEU A 44 15.91 -1.44 13.25
CA LEU A 44 14.81 -0.68 12.67
C LEU A 44 14.36 0.44 13.63
N ARG A 45 14.14 0.12 14.91
CA ARG A 45 13.77 1.11 15.93
C ARG A 45 14.79 2.23 16.08
N ARG A 46 16.08 1.91 16.00
CA ARG A 46 17.16 2.90 16.02
C ARG A 46 17.08 3.82 14.79
N ASP A 47 16.85 3.27 13.61
CA ASP A 47 16.75 4.07 12.39
C ASP A 47 15.47 4.91 12.31
N LEU A 48 14.35 4.43 12.84
CA LEU A 48 13.14 5.24 13.06
C LEU A 48 13.45 6.44 13.95
N SER A 49 14.14 6.23 15.08
CA SER A 49 14.52 7.29 16.01
C SER A 49 15.45 8.32 15.36
N ARG A 50 16.40 7.85 14.53
CA ARG A 50 17.27 8.73 13.74
C ARG A 50 16.49 9.52 12.68
N GLY A 51 15.49 8.91 12.05
CA GLY A 51 14.60 9.56 11.09
C GLY A 51 13.81 10.71 11.70
N LEU A 52 13.38 10.58 12.96
CA LEU A 52 12.68 11.63 13.70
C LEU A 52 13.60 12.73 14.25
N GLY A 53 14.89 12.45 14.43
CA GLY A 53 15.83 13.38 15.04
C GLY A 53 16.16 14.57 14.13
N LYS A 54 15.96 15.80 14.62
CA LYS A 54 16.20 17.07 13.90
C LYS A 54 17.56 17.14 13.18
N HIS A 55 18.63 16.71 13.85
CA HIS A 55 19.99 16.77 13.32
C HIS A 55 20.44 15.50 12.58
N SER A 56 19.72 14.38 12.75
CA SER A 56 20.05 13.09 12.14
C SER A 56 19.23 12.77 10.90
N HIS A 57 18.08 13.41 10.72
CA HIS A 57 17.09 13.15 9.66
C HIS A 57 17.68 13.18 8.24
N SER A 58 18.50 14.19 7.92
CA SER A 58 19.10 14.34 6.59
C SER A 58 19.96 13.14 6.19
N ARG A 59 20.62 12.49 7.17
CA ARG A 59 21.49 11.33 6.98
C ARG A 59 20.84 10.00 7.37
N ALA A 60 19.60 10.00 7.85
CA ALA A 60 18.86 8.79 8.19
C ALA A 60 18.40 8.08 6.91
N ALA A 61 18.51 6.75 6.88
CA ALA A 61 17.99 5.93 5.78
C ALA A 61 16.46 5.87 5.82
N VAL A 62 15.88 5.74 7.02
CA VAL A 62 14.43 5.81 7.24
C VAL A 62 14.05 7.25 7.55
N LYS A 63 13.30 7.89 6.65
CA LYS A 63 13.06 9.34 6.71
C LYS A 63 11.99 9.79 7.69
N MET A 64 11.03 8.94 8.08
CA MET A 64 9.96 9.34 9.00
C MET A 64 9.28 10.67 8.61
N LEU A 65 8.90 10.81 7.34
CA LEU A 65 8.29 12.03 6.82
C LEU A 65 6.92 12.27 7.49
N PRO A 66 6.60 13.53 7.86
CA PRO A 66 5.30 13.85 8.43
C PRO A 66 4.21 13.69 7.37
N THR A 67 3.13 13.00 7.73
CA THR A 67 1.93 12.84 6.87
C THR A 67 1.02 14.07 6.90
N PHE A 68 1.24 14.99 7.86
CA PHE A 68 0.36 16.12 8.20
C PHE A 68 -1.07 15.74 8.64
N VAL A 69 -1.34 14.45 8.83
CA VAL A 69 -2.56 13.96 9.48
C VAL A 69 -2.40 14.10 10.99
N ARG A 70 -3.20 14.97 11.61
CA ARG A 70 -3.08 15.34 13.04
C ARG A 70 -4.08 14.63 13.95
N ALA A 71 -5.08 13.96 13.40
CA ALA A 71 -6.06 13.18 14.13
C ALA A 71 -6.51 11.99 13.28
N THR A 72 -6.89 10.91 13.95
CA THR A 72 -7.60 9.78 13.33
C THR A 72 -9.07 10.13 13.16
N PRO A 73 -9.79 9.47 12.24
CA PRO A 73 -11.22 9.71 12.06
C PRO A 73 -12.02 9.56 13.36
N ASP A 74 -12.98 10.44 13.59
CA ASP A 74 -13.82 10.45 14.80
C ASP A 74 -15.30 10.11 14.54
N GLY A 75 -15.66 9.87 13.27
CA GLY A 75 -17.00 9.52 12.83
C GLY A 75 -17.92 10.72 12.64
N THR A 76 -17.40 11.95 12.76
CA THR A 76 -18.12 13.18 12.41
C THR A 76 -17.95 13.58 10.95
N GLU A 77 -17.07 12.89 10.21
CA GLU A 77 -16.81 13.15 8.80
C GLU A 77 -18.07 12.96 7.97
N ARG A 78 -18.33 13.90 7.06
CA ARG A 78 -19.46 13.87 6.13
C ARG A 78 -19.06 14.49 4.81
N GLY A 79 -19.64 13.97 3.73
CA GLY A 79 -19.53 14.55 2.40
C GLY A 79 -19.07 13.57 1.33
N ASP A 80 -18.99 14.08 0.11
CA ASP A 80 -18.45 13.38 -1.05
C ASP A 80 -17.00 13.79 -1.29
N PHE A 81 -16.14 12.79 -1.45
CA PHE A 81 -14.70 12.96 -1.62
C PHE A 81 -14.24 12.27 -2.90
N LEU A 82 -13.28 12.88 -3.58
CA LEU A 82 -12.54 12.24 -4.66
C LEU A 82 -11.16 11.83 -4.14
N ALA A 83 -10.79 10.57 -4.34
CA ALA A 83 -9.46 10.06 -4.02
C ALA A 83 -8.78 9.52 -5.27
N LEU A 84 -7.45 9.66 -5.30
CA LEU A 84 -6.59 9.14 -6.35
C LEU A 84 -5.58 8.19 -5.74
N ASP A 85 -5.50 6.99 -6.30
CA ASP A 85 -4.53 5.98 -5.91
C ASP A 85 -3.64 5.66 -7.12
N LEU A 86 -2.46 6.25 -7.13
CA LEU A 86 -1.47 6.14 -8.20
C LEU A 86 -0.42 5.07 -7.81
N GLY A 87 -0.44 3.90 -8.47
CA GLY A 87 0.44 2.79 -8.11
C GLY A 87 0.86 1.91 -9.28
N GLY A 88 2.14 1.97 -9.66
CA GLY A 88 2.70 1.09 -10.69
C GLY A 88 2.12 1.38 -12.08
N THR A 89 1.44 0.39 -12.67
CA THR A 89 0.92 0.42 -14.06
C THR A 89 -0.55 0.85 -14.15
N ASN A 90 -1.27 0.85 -13.03
CA ASN A 90 -2.67 1.26 -12.97
C ASN A 90 -2.83 2.35 -11.92
N PHE A 91 -3.86 3.17 -12.09
CA PHE A 91 -4.33 4.02 -11.01
C PHE A 91 -5.83 3.98 -10.89
N ARG A 92 -6.32 4.43 -9.74
CA ARG A 92 -7.74 4.43 -9.44
C ARG A 92 -8.22 5.84 -9.16
N VAL A 93 -9.37 6.16 -9.71
CA VAL A 93 -10.17 7.32 -9.32
C VAL A 93 -11.32 6.79 -8.47
N LEU A 94 -11.41 7.25 -7.22
CA LEU A 94 -12.42 6.79 -6.27
C LEU A 94 -13.34 7.94 -5.88
N HIS A 95 -14.64 7.73 -5.99
CA HIS A 95 -15.65 8.61 -5.40
C HIS A 95 -16.14 7.98 -4.09
N VAL A 96 -15.90 8.67 -2.97
CA VAL A 96 -16.17 8.20 -1.62
C VAL A 96 -17.24 9.08 -0.99
N SER A 97 -18.42 8.53 -0.70
CA SER A 97 -19.47 9.23 0.05
C SER A 97 -19.45 8.77 1.50
N VAL A 98 -19.33 9.73 2.43
CA VAL A 98 -19.28 9.47 3.87
C VAL A 98 -20.49 10.10 4.54
N GLY A 99 -21.25 9.30 5.31
CA GLY A 99 -22.29 9.82 6.21
C GLY A 99 -23.53 10.36 5.51
N HIS A 100 -23.88 9.81 4.35
CA HIS A 100 -25.04 10.22 3.54
C HIS A 100 -26.37 9.59 4.01
N GLU A 101 -26.33 8.62 4.95
CA GLU A 101 -27.50 7.95 5.54
C GLU A 101 -27.45 7.98 7.07
N GLU A 102 -28.57 7.68 7.76
CA GLU A 102 -28.64 7.63 9.24
C GLU A 102 -27.72 6.57 9.86
N GLN A 103 -27.28 5.60 9.05
CA GLN A 103 -26.17 4.72 9.38
C GLN A 103 -24.86 5.30 8.83
N ARG A 104 -23.78 5.21 9.61
CA ARG A 104 -22.41 5.62 9.29
C ARG A 104 -21.80 4.81 8.13
N VAL A 105 -22.50 4.74 7.00
CA VAL A 105 -22.13 3.99 5.82
C VAL A 105 -21.18 4.83 4.99
N VAL A 106 -20.09 4.20 4.56
CA VAL A 106 -19.17 4.74 3.56
C VAL A 106 -19.45 3.99 2.26
N THR A 107 -19.84 4.70 1.20
CA THR A 107 -19.97 4.11 -0.14
C THR A 107 -18.81 4.56 -1.02
N MET A 108 -18.37 3.67 -1.90
CA MET A 108 -17.18 3.90 -2.72
C MET A 108 -17.38 3.36 -4.12
N ASP A 109 -17.36 4.25 -5.10
CA ASP A 109 -17.29 3.91 -6.53
C ASP A 109 -15.84 4.05 -7.00
N SER A 110 -15.33 3.09 -7.76
CA SER A 110 -13.93 3.04 -8.18
C SER A 110 -13.83 2.77 -9.68
N GLN A 111 -13.06 3.61 -10.38
CA GLN A 111 -12.68 3.40 -11.77
C GLN A 111 -11.17 3.15 -11.86
N ILE A 112 -10.80 2.05 -12.53
CA ILE A 112 -9.40 1.74 -12.83
C ILE A 112 -9.03 2.40 -14.16
N CYS A 113 -7.85 3.01 -14.21
CA CYS A 113 -7.25 3.62 -15.38
C CYS A 113 -5.85 3.05 -15.60
N GLU A 114 -5.62 2.52 -16.79
CA GLU A 114 -4.31 1.99 -17.17
C GLU A 114 -3.38 3.14 -17.58
N ILE A 115 -2.10 3.06 -17.17
CA ILE A 115 -1.07 4.01 -17.60
C ILE A 115 -0.21 3.31 -18.66
N PRO A 116 -0.29 3.74 -19.93
CA PRO A 116 0.56 3.24 -21.00
C PRO A 116 2.06 3.31 -20.64
N GLN A 117 2.84 2.31 -21.09
CA GLN A 117 4.25 2.19 -20.72
C GLN A 117 5.11 3.36 -21.20
N ASP A 118 4.78 3.94 -22.36
CA ASP A 118 5.43 5.13 -22.90
C ASP A 118 5.13 6.40 -22.07
N ILE A 119 3.99 6.43 -21.38
CA ILE A 119 3.64 7.49 -20.42
C ILE A 119 4.35 7.26 -19.09
N MET A 120 4.38 6.03 -18.57
CA MET A 120 5.09 5.69 -17.32
C MET A 120 6.58 6.03 -17.37
N LEU A 121 7.22 5.77 -18.51
CA LEU A 121 8.63 6.07 -18.75
C LEU A 121 8.84 7.47 -19.35
N GLY A 122 7.76 8.23 -19.55
CA GLY A 122 7.75 9.55 -20.14
C GLY A 122 8.08 10.66 -19.14
N THR A 123 7.78 11.90 -19.51
CA THR A 123 7.93 13.05 -18.61
C THR A 123 6.82 13.07 -17.56
N GLY A 124 7.09 13.69 -16.41
CA GLY A 124 6.07 13.89 -15.37
C GLY A 124 4.83 14.66 -15.88
N GLU A 125 5.00 15.52 -16.89
CA GLU A 125 3.90 16.22 -17.55
C GLU A 125 2.96 15.26 -18.27
N LYS A 126 3.49 14.26 -19.00
CA LYS A 126 2.68 13.25 -19.69
C LYS A 126 1.84 12.45 -18.69
N VAL A 127 2.46 12.06 -17.56
CA VAL A 127 1.74 11.37 -16.47
C VAL A 127 0.67 12.28 -15.89
N GLY A 128 0.98 13.55 -15.62
CA GLY A 128 0.03 14.53 -15.11
C GLY A 128 -1.17 14.72 -16.04
N VAL A 129 -0.95 14.87 -17.35
CA VAL A 129 -2.02 14.98 -18.35
C VAL A 129 -2.89 13.71 -18.38
N CYS A 130 -2.28 12.53 -18.36
CA CYS A 130 -3.01 11.25 -18.31
C CYS A 130 -3.94 11.19 -17.08
N VAL A 131 -3.43 11.52 -15.89
CA VAL A 131 -4.21 11.56 -14.65
C VAL A 131 -5.36 12.57 -14.76
N CYS A 132 -5.08 13.79 -15.23
CA CYS A 132 -6.10 14.82 -15.42
C CYS A 132 -7.22 14.36 -16.36
N VAL A 133 -6.89 13.76 -17.51
CA VAL A 133 -7.88 13.26 -18.47
C VAL A 133 -8.76 12.19 -17.84
N CYS A 134 -8.17 11.22 -17.15
CA CYS A 134 -8.93 10.16 -16.49
C CYS A 134 -9.83 10.70 -15.38
N VAL A 135 -9.34 11.65 -14.56
CA VAL A 135 -10.17 12.32 -13.55
C VAL A 135 -11.33 13.05 -14.20
N CYS A 136 -11.08 13.82 -15.26
CA CYS A 136 -12.14 14.51 -16.00
C CYS A 136 -13.17 13.53 -16.56
N VAL A 137 -12.75 12.41 -17.18
CA VAL A 137 -13.68 11.40 -17.70
C VAL A 137 -14.49 10.77 -16.56
N CYS A 138 -13.85 10.39 -15.44
CA CYS A 138 -14.54 9.80 -14.31
C CYS A 138 -15.54 10.77 -13.70
N VAL A 139 -15.16 12.02 -13.46
CA VAL A 139 -16.05 13.04 -12.91
C VAL A 139 -17.19 13.37 -13.89
N CYS A 140 -16.90 13.57 -15.18
CA CYS A 140 -17.94 13.85 -16.17
C CYS A 140 -18.92 12.69 -16.31
N VAL A 141 -18.46 11.44 -16.37
CA VAL A 141 -19.34 10.28 -16.45
C VAL A 141 -20.12 10.10 -15.15
N CYS A 142 -19.50 10.22 -13.98
CA CYS A 142 -20.19 10.07 -12.69
C CYS A 142 -21.19 11.21 -12.42
N VAL A 143 -20.88 12.45 -12.79
CA VAL A 143 -21.77 13.61 -12.64
C VAL A 143 -22.90 13.57 -13.67
N CYS A 144 -22.63 13.23 -14.94
CA CYS A 144 -23.67 13.12 -15.97
C CYS A 144 -24.56 11.88 -15.82
N VAL A 145 -24.15 10.85 -15.07
CA VAL A 145 -24.98 9.67 -14.78
C VAL A 145 -25.78 9.85 -13.48
N ARG A 146 -25.30 10.64 -12.51
CA ARG A 146 -26.05 10.97 -11.28
C ARG A 146 -26.97 12.19 -11.43
N VAL A 147 -26.63 13.15 -12.29
CA VAL A 147 -27.58 14.14 -12.81
C VAL A 147 -28.24 13.48 -14.00
N ARG A 148 -29.48 13.00 -13.86
CA ARG A 148 -30.33 12.80 -15.03
C ARG A 148 -30.26 14.10 -15.83
N VAL A 149 -29.55 14.08 -16.96
CA VAL A 149 -29.68 15.10 -17.96
C VAL A 149 -31.12 14.97 -18.47
N CYS A 150 -32.03 15.70 -17.84
CA CYS A 150 -33.29 16.06 -18.46
C CYS A 150 -32.91 17.06 -19.56
N VAL A 151 -32.67 16.54 -20.77
CA VAL A 151 -33.08 17.27 -21.97
C VAL A 151 -34.53 16.89 -22.23
#